data_AF-H0TC98-F1
#
_entry.id   AF-H0TC98-F1
#
_cell.length_a   1.000
_cell.length_b   1.000
_cell.length_c   1.000
_cell.angle_alpha   90.00
_cell.angle_beta   90.00
_cell.angle_gamma   90.00
#
_symmetry.space_group_name_H-M   'P 1'
#
loop_
_entity.id
_entity.type
_entity.pdbx_description
1 polymer ?
#
loop_
_entity_poly.entity_id
_entity_poly.type
_entity_poly.pdbx_seq_one_letter_code
_entity_poly.pdbx_strand_id
1 'polypeptide(L)'
;MWGVVAWEKTPGGRDTHNPDSAKQSRPTLGMAILIDMKKKAGADQWEGQVYNAKDGQLYSSTITPLDSDHLEIKGCVLGFLCGGETWTRVAPPIPSSPVNSMAKGTQKPIAPAPKTAVAAATAAKKPGDQVGDICVLPEVAHAH
;
A
#
# COMPACT_ATOMS: atom_id res chain seq x y z
N MET A 1 13.99 2.17 10.06
CA MET A 1 13.24 2.93 9.02
C MET A 1 12.20 1.98 8.43
N TRP A 2 11.06 2.52 8.03
CA TRP A 2 10.04 1.81 7.26
C TRP A 2 9.50 2.75 6.16
N GLY A 3 8.79 2.19 5.19
CA GLY A 3 8.22 2.94 4.07
C GLY A 3 6.96 2.29 3.53
N VAL A 4 6.01 3.11 3.11
CA VAL A 4 4.69 2.70 2.61
C VAL A 4 4.45 3.21 1.19
N VAL A 5 3.55 2.53 0.46
CA VAL A 5 3.05 3.01 -0.83
C VAL A 5 2.19 4.25 -0.62
N ALA A 6 2.66 5.42 -1.07
CA ALA A 6 1.96 6.69 -0.88
C ALA A 6 0.97 7.02 -2.01
N TRP A 7 1.20 6.51 -3.22
CA TRP A 7 0.38 6.79 -4.40
C TRP A 7 0.44 5.64 -5.41
N GLU A 8 -0.63 5.49 -6.18
CA GLU A 8 -0.76 4.50 -7.24
C GLU A 8 -1.19 5.21 -8.54
N LYS A 9 -0.58 4.83 -9.67
CA LYS A 9 -0.99 5.35 -10.98
C LYS A 9 -2.43 5.00 -11.33
N THR A 10 -2.84 3.78 -10.99
CA THR A 10 -4.22 3.32 -11.07
C THR A 10 -4.64 2.92 -9.66
N PRO A 11 -5.51 3.70 -8.99
CA PRO A 11 -5.95 3.41 -7.63
C PRO A 11 -6.73 2.10 -7.52
N GLY A 12 -6.69 1.49 -6.33
CA GLY A 12 -7.52 0.34 -5.98
C GLY A 12 -6.79 -1.00 -6.06
N GLY A 13 -5.45 -0.98 -6.10
CA GLY A 13 -4.65 -2.18 -6.06
C GLY A 13 -4.89 -3.00 -4.78
N ARG A 14 -4.76 -4.32 -4.92
CA ARG A 14 -4.87 -5.30 -3.84
C ARG A 14 -3.71 -6.26 -3.89
N ASP A 15 -3.37 -6.80 -2.73
CA ASP A 15 -2.25 -7.72 -2.57
C ASP A 15 -2.57 -9.16 -2.99
N THR A 16 -3.11 -9.33 -4.19
CA THR A 16 -3.72 -10.60 -4.64
C THR A 16 -2.74 -11.77 -4.72
N HIS A 17 -1.44 -11.51 -4.79
CA HIS A 17 -0.39 -12.54 -4.86
C HIS A 17 0.15 -12.94 -3.48
N ASN A 18 -0.40 -12.42 -2.38
CA ASN A 18 0.07 -12.82 -1.06
C ASN A 18 -0.11 -14.34 -0.85
N PRO A 19 0.91 -15.07 -0.39
CA PRO A 19 0.78 -16.48 -0.06
C PRO A 19 -0.20 -16.74 1.10
N ASP A 20 -0.42 -15.74 1.96
CA ASP A 20 -1.43 -15.76 3.01
C ASP A 20 -2.76 -15.22 2.47
N SER A 21 -3.74 -16.10 2.29
CA SER A 21 -5.04 -15.77 1.73
C SER A 21 -5.80 -14.71 2.55
N ALA A 22 -5.55 -14.62 3.86
CA ALA A 22 -6.16 -13.59 4.70
C ALA A 22 -5.67 -12.18 4.35
N LYS A 23 -4.50 -12.06 3.72
CA LYS A 23 -3.90 -10.78 3.34
C LYS A 23 -4.23 -10.37 1.90
N GLN A 24 -4.74 -11.27 1.06
CA GLN A 24 -4.97 -10.98 -0.37
C GLN A 24 -5.98 -9.86 -0.63
N SER A 25 -6.87 -9.59 0.33
CA SER A 25 -7.87 -8.52 0.22
C SER A 25 -7.35 -7.14 0.63
N ARG A 26 -6.14 -7.05 1.22
CA ARG A 26 -5.59 -5.80 1.75
C ARG A 26 -5.25 -4.82 0.62
N PRO A 27 -5.54 -3.52 0.78
CA PRO A 27 -5.14 -2.51 -0.19
C PRO A 27 -3.61 -2.42 -0.31
N THR A 28 -3.10 -2.19 -1.51
CA THR A 28 -1.67 -1.90 -1.73
C THR A 28 -1.33 -0.46 -1.36
N LEU A 29 -2.26 0.48 -1.55
CA LEU A 29 -2.12 1.86 -1.06
C LEU A 29 -2.00 1.87 0.47
N GLY A 30 -0.98 2.56 0.99
CA GLY A 30 -0.67 2.63 2.42
C GLY A 30 0.01 1.37 2.97
N MET A 31 0.24 0.34 2.16
CA MET A 31 0.93 -0.87 2.60
C MET A 31 2.41 -0.61 2.85
N ALA A 32 2.92 -1.14 3.96
CA ALA A 32 4.36 -1.11 4.25
C ALA A 32 5.09 -2.08 3.32
N ILE A 33 6.08 -1.56 2.58
CA ILE A 33 6.90 -2.33 1.66
C ILE A 33 8.38 -2.32 2.03
N LEU A 34 8.85 -1.30 2.74
CA LEU A 34 10.21 -1.29 3.32
C LEU A 34 10.08 -1.70 4.78
N ILE A 35 10.62 -2.86 5.13
CA ILE A 35 10.41 -3.56 6.39
C ILE A 35 11.74 -3.70 7.11
N ASP A 36 11.76 -3.37 8.41
CA ASP A 36 12.90 -3.52 9.31
C ASP A 36 14.23 -2.95 8.77
N MET A 37 14.18 -1.86 8.01
CA MET A 37 15.38 -1.23 7.44
C MET A 37 16.22 -0.61 8.55
N LYS A 38 17.42 -1.14 8.77
CA LYS A 38 18.37 -0.70 9.80
C LYS A 38 19.56 0.00 9.15
N LYS A 39 19.94 1.16 9.67
CA LYS A 39 21.12 1.87 9.18
C LYS A 39 22.37 1.05 9.53
N LYS A 40 23.23 0.85 8.55
CA LYS A 40 24.53 0.22 8.74
C LYS A 40 25.49 1.18 9.43
N ALA A 41 26.16 0.73 10.48
CA ALA A 41 27.12 1.55 11.20
C ALA A 41 28.29 1.95 10.27
N GLY A 42 28.61 3.24 10.22
CA GLY A 42 29.72 3.77 9.42
C GLY A 42 29.47 3.85 7.91
N ALA A 43 28.24 3.60 7.43
CA ALA A 43 27.89 3.73 6.02
C ALA A 43 26.55 4.46 5.84
N ASP A 44 26.38 5.11 4.69
CA ASP A 44 25.07 5.66 4.29
C ASP A 44 24.27 4.60 3.53
N GLN A 45 23.95 3.53 4.25
CA GLN A 45 23.24 2.38 3.71
C GLN A 45 22.30 1.82 4.77
N TRP A 46 21.16 1.29 4.33
CA TRP A 46 20.23 0.55 5.16
C TRP A 46 20.09 -0.88 4.68
N GLU A 47 19.93 -1.81 5.62
CA GLU A 47 19.73 -3.23 5.36
C GLU A 47 18.42 -3.69 6.02
N GLY A 48 17.61 -4.46 5.29
CA GLY A 48 16.30 -4.90 5.75
C GLY A 48 15.60 -5.75 4.70
N GLN A 49 14.28 -5.66 4.62
CA GLN A 49 13.48 -6.43 3.67
C GLN A 49 12.56 -5.55 2.83
N VAL A 50 12.39 -5.89 1.56
CA VAL A 50 11.38 -5.30 0.68
C VAL A 50 10.30 -6.33 0.38
N TYR A 51 9.04 -5.95 0.54
CA TYR A 51 7.90 -6.73 0.07
C TYR A 51 7.47 -6.30 -1.33
N ASN A 52 7.35 -7.25 -2.26
CA ASN A 52 6.81 -7.00 -3.59
C ASN A 52 5.40 -7.58 -3.72
N ALA A 53 4.39 -6.71 -3.79
CA ALA A 53 2.99 -7.11 -3.94
C ALA A 53 2.68 -7.76 -5.31
N LYS A 54 3.55 -7.57 -6.31
CA LYS A 54 3.36 -8.12 -7.66
C LYS A 54 3.58 -9.63 -7.72
N ASP A 55 4.42 -10.17 -6.84
CA ASP A 55 4.73 -11.60 -6.77
C ASP A 55 4.54 -12.21 -5.37
N GLY A 56 4.20 -11.38 -4.38
CA GLY A 56 3.93 -11.82 -3.02
C GLY A 56 5.18 -12.14 -2.19
N GLN A 57 6.39 -11.81 -2.67
CA GLN A 57 7.64 -12.22 -2.05
C GLN A 57 8.29 -11.14 -1.18
N LEU A 58 9.09 -11.60 -0.22
CA LEU A 58 10.01 -10.79 0.59
C LEU A 58 11.44 -10.98 0.10
N TYR A 59 12.14 -9.86 -0.08
CA TYR A 59 13.51 -9.81 -0.56
C TYR A 59 14.41 -9.24 0.53
N SER A 60 15.51 -9.92 0.85
CA SER A 60 16.60 -9.29 1.59
C SER A 60 17.16 -8.14 0.75
N SER A 61 17.29 -6.97 1.34
CA SER A 61 17.47 -5.73 0.56
C SER A 61 18.42 -4.74 1.21
N THR A 62 19.04 -3.93 0.34
CA THR A 62 19.83 -2.77 0.72
C THR A 62 19.26 -1.51 0.08
N ILE A 63 19.34 -0.40 0.80
CA ILE A 63 19.01 0.94 0.30
C ILE A 63 20.25 1.81 0.42
N THR A 64 20.67 2.42 -0.68
CA THR A 64 21.85 3.29 -0.75
C THR A 64 21.48 4.60 -1.43
N PRO A 65 21.65 5.77 -0.80
CA PRO A 65 21.53 7.05 -1.47
C PRO A 65 22.64 7.21 -2.50
N LEU A 66 22.27 7.59 -3.71
CA LEU A 66 23.23 7.87 -4.77
C LEU A 66 23.58 9.37 -4.78
N ASP A 67 22.58 10.22 -4.59
CA ASP A 67 22.70 11.68 -4.50
C ASP A 67 21.45 12.27 -3.79
N SER A 68 21.20 13.59 -3.94
CA SER A 68 20.08 14.28 -3.31
C SER A 68 18.70 13.76 -3.74
N ASP A 69 18.59 13.24 -4.96
CA ASP A 69 17.32 12.95 -5.62
C ASP A 69 17.18 11.49 -6.02
N HIS A 70 18.24 10.69 -5.93
CA HIS A 70 18.24 9.29 -6.32
C HIS A 70 18.59 8.34 -5.16
N LEU A 71 17.79 7.28 -5.02
CA LEU A 71 18.01 6.16 -4.10
C LEU A 71 18.13 4.86 -4.90
N GLU A 72 19.17 4.08 -4.66
CA GLU A 72 19.24 2.71 -5.16
C GLU A 72 18.65 1.74 -4.14
N ILE A 73 17.76 0.86 -4.59
CA ILE A 73 17.24 -0.26 -3.81
C ILE A 73 17.62 -1.55 -4.53
N LYS A 74 18.34 -2.43 -3.84
CA LYS A 74 18.68 -3.76 -4.33
C LYS A 74 18.03 -4.82 -3.47
N GLY A 75 17.47 -5.85 -4.09
CA GLY A 75 16.87 -7.00 -3.42
C GLY A 75 17.43 -8.28 -4.00
N CYS A 76 17.67 -9.29 -3.16
CA CYS A 76 18.10 -10.61 -3.59
C CYS A 76 17.17 -11.70 -3.07
N VAL A 77 16.82 -12.65 -3.93
CA VAL A 77 16.16 -13.91 -3.52
C VAL A 77 17.25 -14.93 -3.17
N LEU A 78 17.21 -15.46 -1.95
CA LEU A 78 18.15 -16.48 -1.44
C LEU A 78 19.64 -16.09 -1.58
N GLY A 79 19.96 -14.80 -1.68
CA GLY A 79 21.32 -14.27 -1.70
C GLY A 79 22.07 -14.32 -3.04
N PHE A 80 21.50 -14.87 -4.12
CA PHE A 80 22.20 -15.00 -5.41
C PHE A 80 21.44 -14.42 -6.61
N LEU A 81 20.11 -14.42 -6.61
CA LEU A 81 19.32 -13.75 -7.65
C LEU A 81 18.99 -12.34 -7.20
N CYS A 82 19.86 -11.40 -7.57
CA CYS A 82 19.74 -10.01 -7.19
C CYS A 82 19.22 -9.14 -8.34
N GLY A 83 18.31 -8.24 -8.01
CA GLY A 83 17.85 -7.16 -8.88
C GLY A 83 17.85 -5.83 -8.12
N GLY A 84 17.63 -4.73 -8.82
CA GLY A 84 17.51 -3.44 -8.17
C GLY A 84 16.84 -2.40 -9.04
N GLU A 85 16.40 -1.34 -8.38
CA GLU A 85 15.78 -0.17 -9.00
C GLU A 85 16.44 1.10 -8.45
N THR A 86 16.51 2.14 -9.29
CA THR A 86 16.81 3.50 -8.82
C THR A 86 15.52 4.28 -8.72
N TRP A 87 15.17 4.68 -7.50
CA TRP A 87 14.02 5.50 -7.21
C TRP A 87 14.40 6.97 -7.28
N THR A 88 13.57 7.76 -7.95
CA THR A 88 13.72 9.20 -8.04
C THR A 88 12.78 9.88 -7.05
N ARG A 89 13.30 10.88 -6.34
CA ARG A 89 12.51 11.72 -5.44
C ARG A 89 11.37 12.38 -6.22
N VAL A 90 10.17 12.35 -5.63
CA VAL A 90 9.01 13.04 -6.21
C VAL A 90 9.18 14.56 -6.11
N ALA A 91 8.94 15.26 -7.22
CA ALA A 91 8.84 16.71 -7.21
C ALA A 91 7.47 17.15 -6.64
N PRO A 92 7.39 18.25 -5.88
CA PRO A 92 6.12 18.82 -5.46
C PRO A 92 5.23 19.26 -6.65
N PRO A 93 3.89 19.30 -6.50
CA PRO A 93 3.11 18.86 -5.33
C PRO A 93 2.80 17.36 -5.36
N ILE A 94 2.99 16.69 -4.22
CA ILE A 94 2.58 15.29 -4.04
C ILE A 94 1.05 15.27 -3.86
N PRO A 95 0.27 14.56 -4.69
CA PRO A 95 -1.16 14.39 -4.45
C PRO A 95 -1.35 13.69 -3.10
N SER A 96 -1.96 14.38 -2.14
CA SER A 96 -2.21 13.83 -0.81
C SER A 96 -3.13 12.62 -0.89
N SER A 97 -2.71 11.47 -0.38
CA SER A 97 -3.57 10.29 -0.26
C SER A 97 -4.77 10.61 0.65
N PRO A 98 -6.02 10.29 0.27
CA PRO A 98 -7.21 10.64 1.05
C PRO A 98 -7.27 9.95 2.43
N VAL A 99 -6.48 8.90 2.64
CA VAL A 99 -6.32 8.24 3.95
C VAL A 99 -5.65 9.13 5.00
N ASN A 100 -4.75 10.05 4.59
CA ASN A 100 -4.16 11.03 5.52
C ASN A 100 -5.16 12.15 5.87
N SER A 101 -6.14 12.42 5.01
CA SER A 101 -7.21 13.38 5.30
C SER A 101 -8.18 12.87 6.37
N MET A 102 -8.38 11.55 6.46
CA MET A 102 -9.21 10.92 7.50
C MET A 102 -8.54 10.95 8.89
N ALA A 103 -7.20 10.96 8.95
CA ALA A 103 -6.47 11.07 10.22
C ALA A 103 -6.49 12.49 10.82
N LYS A 104 -6.84 13.52 10.04
CA LYS A 104 -7.00 14.92 10.50
C LYS A 104 -8.45 15.27 10.86
N GLY A 105 -9.37 14.29 10.77
CA GLY A 105 -10.69 14.40 11.39
C GLY A 105 -10.56 14.31 12.90
N THR A 106 -10.87 15.40 13.59
CA THR A 106 -10.91 15.54 15.05
C THR A 106 -11.35 14.26 15.77
N GLN A 107 -10.42 13.62 16.48
CA GLN A 107 -10.72 12.63 17.50
C GLN A 107 -11.60 13.32 18.56
N LYS A 108 -12.90 13.05 18.54
CA LYS A 108 -13.75 13.29 19.71
C LYS A 108 -13.42 12.21 20.74
N PRO A 109 -13.02 12.54 21.99
CA PRO A 109 -12.74 11.53 22.99
C PRO A 109 -14.00 10.72 23.28
N ILE A 110 -13.95 9.41 23.03
CA ILE A 110 -14.95 8.48 23.55
C ILE A 110 -14.53 8.15 24.98
N ALA A 111 -15.26 8.70 25.96
CA ALA A 111 -15.13 8.33 27.36
C ALA A 111 -15.46 6.83 27.55
N PRO A 112 -14.85 6.13 28.54
CA PRO A 112 -15.04 4.71 28.70
C PRO A 112 -16.39 4.41 29.36
N ALA A 113 -17.17 3.49 28.81
CA ALA A 113 -18.34 2.89 29.44
C ALA A 113 -18.05 1.43 29.87
N PRO A 114 -18.70 0.92 30.93
CA PRO A 114 -18.22 -0.23 31.71
C PRO A 114 -18.59 -1.59 31.11
N LYS A 115 -17.87 -2.63 31.58
CA LYS A 115 -18.01 -4.03 31.20
C LYS A 115 -19.33 -4.64 31.69
N THR A 116 -20.05 -5.32 30.79
CA THR A 116 -20.86 -6.51 31.11
C THR A 116 -20.97 -7.43 29.89
N ALA A 117 -21.07 -8.73 30.13
CA ALA A 117 -20.77 -9.82 29.20
C ALA A 117 -22.00 -10.46 28.51
N VAL A 118 -21.70 -11.34 27.53
CA VAL A 118 -22.35 -12.63 27.17
C VAL A 118 -23.07 -12.77 25.80
N ALA A 119 -22.57 -13.77 25.04
CA ALA A 119 -23.17 -14.74 24.08
C ALA A 119 -23.68 -14.40 22.64
N ALA A 120 -22.93 -14.97 21.66
CA ALA A 120 -23.27 -16.00 20.65
C ALA A 120 -24.38 -15.87 19.57
N ALA A 121 -23.99 -16.32 18.35
CA ALA A 121 -24.78 -16.84 17.19
C ALA A 121 -25.59 -15.82 16.36
N THR A 122 -25.77 -15.85 15.02
CA THR A 122 -25.61 -16.84 13.93
C THR A 122 -25.74 -16.16 12.54
N ALA A 123 -25.12 -16.77 11.51
CA ALA A 123 -25.44 -16.88 10.07
C ALA A 123 -26.19 -15.78 9.25
N ALA A 124 -25.47 -15.29 8.22
CA ALA A 124 -25.80 -15.16 6.78
C ALA A 124 -27.16 -14.62 6.25
N LYS A 125 -27.07 -13.60 5.36
CA LYS A 125 -27.76 -13.55 4.04
C LYS A 125 -27.24 -12.39 3.16
N LYS A 126 -26.83 -12.69 1.91
CA LYS A 126 -26.76 -11.74 0.78
C LYS A 126 -28.19 -11.48 0.27
N PRO A 127 -28.50 -10.26 -0.21
CA PRO A 127 -28.62 -10.02 -1.67
C PRO A 127 -28.06 -8.61 -2.01
N GLY A 128 -27.81 -8.19 -3.24
CA GLY A 128 -28.14 -8.68 -4.56
C GLY A 128 -27.51 -7.71 -5.57
N ASP A 129 -27.37 -8.22 -6.78
CA ASP A 129 -26.95 -7.56 -8.01
C ASP A 129 -27.82 -6.33 -8.31
N GLN A 130 -27.23 -5.17 -8.57
CA GLN A 130 -27.89 -4.05 -9.25
C GLN A 130 -26.89 -3.33 -10.17
N VAL A 131 -26.79 -3.88 -11.38
CA VAL A 131 -26.60 -3.13 -12.62
C VAL A 131 -27.52 -1.90 -12.60
N GLY A 132 -26.94 -0.74 -12.85
CA GLY A 132 -27.64 0.53 -12.96
C GLY A 132 -26.90 1.45 -13.92
N ASP A 133 -27.08 1.19 -15.22
CA ASP A 133 -26.91 2.19 -16.26
C ASP A 133 -27.85 3.37 -15.96
N ILE A 134 -27.30 4.52 -15.56
CA ILE A 134 -27.91 5.83 -15.82
C ILE A 134 -26.91 6.95 -15.52
N CYS A 135 -26.16 7.31 -16.56
CA CYS A 135 -25.77 8.69 -16.86
C CYS A 135 -25.69 8.79 -18.38
N VAL A 136 -26.87 8.68 -19.00
CA VAL A 136 -27.12 9.17 -20.35
C VAL A 136 -26.85 10.66 -20.33
N LEU A 137 -25.87 11.11 -21.11
CA LEU A 137 -25.94 12.39 -21.79
C LEU A 137 -25.97 12.11 -23.30
N PRO A 138 -26.73 12.94 -24.04
CA PRO A 138 -27.45 12.54 -25.25
C PRO A 138 -26.57 12.49 -26.50
N GLU A 139 -27.07 11.75 -27.49
CA GLU A 139 -26.65 11.78 -28.88
C GLU A 139 -26.49 13.22 -29.39
N VAL A 140 -25.32 13.51 -29.98
CA VAL A 140 -25.19 14.47 -31.07
C VAL A 140 -24.41 13.78 -32.18
N ALA A 141 -25.09 13.55 -33.29
CA ALA A 141 -24.58 13.06 -34.55
C ALA A 141 -23.39 13.89 -35.07
N HIS A 142 -22.48 13.28 -35.83
CA HIS A 142 -22.37 13.43 -37.29
C HIS A 142 -21.12 12.71 -37.81
N ALA A 143 -21.34 11.88 -38.84
CA ALA A 143 -20.33 11.26 -39.67
C ALA A 143 -19.65 12.27 -40.60
N HIS A 144 -18.39 11.99 -40.95
CA HIS A 144 -17.81 12.23 -42.28
C HIS A 144 -16.74 11.17 -42.55
#